data_AF-A0A418CCA6-F1
#
_entry.id   AF-A0A418CCA6-F1
#
_cell.length_a   1.000
_cell.length_b   1.000
_cell.length_c   1.000
_cell.angle_alpha   90.00
_cell.angle_beta   90.00
_cell.angle_gamma   90.00
#
_symmetry.space_group_name_H-M   'P 1'
#
loop_
_entity.id
_entity.type
_entity.pdbx_description
1 polymer ?
#
loop_
_entity_poly.entity_id
_entity_poly.type
_entity_poly.pdbx_seq_one_letter_code
_entity_poly.pdbx_strand_id
1 'polypeptide(L)'
;MQDFRFPELDALLTMQDLKPEDCYTRELNPLSSPLVHVKLPSETHAKFLSQRGILVKGVYEVWGHGHTYAALVESVDAFAEKDAVVSDASLSWKIQVDAFGLKLSREE
;
A
#
# COMPACT_ATOMS: atom_id res chain seq x y z
N MET A 1 -14.96 -13.34 14.19
CA MET A 1 -14.83 -11.86 14.12
C MET A 1 -14.95 -11.51 12.65
N GLN A 2 -15.98 -10.77 12.23
CA GLN A 2 -16.13 -10.41 10.82
C GLN A 2 -15.06 -9.38 10.47
N ASP A 3 -14.34 -9.59 9.37
CA ASP A 3 -13.36 -8.62 8.87
C ASP A 3 -14.09 -7.55 8.07
N PHE A 4 -14.27 -6.38 8.68
CA PHE A 4 -15.00 -5.26 8.10
C PHE A 4 -14.21 -4.48 7.05
N ARG A 5 -12.90 -4.70 6.92
CA ARG A 5 -12.04 -3.96 5.98
C ARG A 5 -12.49 -4.14 4.55
N PHE A 6 -12.82 -5.37 4.18
CA PHE A 6 -13.15 -5.66 2.79
C PHE A 6 -14.57 -5.27 2.40
N PRO A 7 -15.62 -5.50 3.21
CA PRO A 7 -16.93 -4.92 2.93
C PRO A 7 -16.89 -3.39 2.80
N GLU A 8 -16.09 -2.70 3.61
CA GLU A 8 -15.88 -1.25 3.44
C GLU A 8 -15.18 -0.92 2.13
N LEU A 9 -14.06 -1.61 1.82
CA LEU A 9 -13.34 -1.41 0.58
C LEU A 9 -14.21 -1.66 -0.65
N ASP A 10 -15.00 -2.74 -0.65
CA ASP A 10 -15.92 -3.09 -1.73
C ASP A 10 -16.96 -1.97 -1.95
N ALA A 11 -17.51 -1.43 -0.87
CA ALA A 11 -18.44 -0.31 -0.94
C ALA A 11 -17.78 0.96 -1.52
N LEU A 12 -16.57 1.30 -1.07
CA LEU A 12 -15.84 2.47 -1.57
C LEU A 12 -15.47 2.33 -3.06
N LEU A 13 -15.01 1.16 -3.49
CA LEU A 13 -14.70 0.89 -4.90
C LEU A 13 -15.95 0.98 -5.76
N THR A 14 -17.07 0.41 -5.30
CA THR A 14 -18.35 0.47 -6.01
C THR A 14 -18.86 1.90 -6.15
N MET A 15 -18.65 2.76 -5.14
CA MET A 15 -18.99 4.20 -5.22
C MET A 15 -18.22 4.96 -6.29
N GLN A 16 -17.14 4.39 -6.82
CA GLN A 16 -16.32 4.95 -7.89
C GLN A 16 -16.49 4.20 -9.21
N ASP A 17 -17.57 3.41 -9.34
CA ASP A 17 -17.85 2.55 -10.49
C ASP A 17 -16.74 1.53 -10.80
N LEU A 18 -15.94 1.16 -9.78
CA LEU A 18 -14.93 0.12 -9.87
C LEU A 18 -15.48 -1.21 -9.37
N LYS A 19 -15.06 -2.29 -10.04
CA LYS A 19 -15.35 -3.65 -9.61
C LYS A 19 -14.28 -4.12 -8.63
N PRO A 20 -14.64 -4.55 -7.41
CA PRO A 20 -13.68 -5.03 -6.42
C PRO A 20 -12.75 -6.13 -6.93
N GLU A 21 -13.28 -7.07 -7.71
CA GLU A 21 -12.55 -8.19 -8.30
C GLU A 21 -11.44 -7.77 -9.29
N ASP A 22 -11.57 -6.60 -9.91
CA ASP A 22 -10.55 -6.04 -10.81
C ASP A 22 -9.46 -5.28 -10.04
N CYS A 23 -9.75 -4.91 -8.79
CA CYS A 23 -8.90 -4.05 -7.97
C CYS A 23 -8.04 -4.86 -6.99
N TYR A 24 -8.54 -5.97 -6.44
CA TYR A 24 -7.77 -6.78 -5.50
C TYR A 24 -8.24 -8.24 -5.45
N THR A 25 -7.38 -9.12 -4.94
CA THR A 25 -7.71 -10.53 -4.70
C THR A 25 -7.53 -10.88 -3.22
N ARG A 26 -8.24 -11.90 -2.73
CA ARG A 26 -8.14 -12.32 -1.32
C ARG A 26 -6.86 -13.10 -1.04
N GLU A 27 -6.33 -13.75 -2.07
CA GLU A 27 -5.11 -14.54 -2.03
C GLU A 27 -3.89 -13.67 -1.74
N LEU A 28 -3.83 -12.48 -2.34
CA LEU A 28 -2.76 -11.49 -2.10
C LEU A 28 -2.97 -10.68 -0.81
N ASN A 29 -4.15 -10.81 -0.19
CA ASN A 29 -4.59 -10.01 0.95
C ASN A 29 -5.08 -10.89 2.10
N PRO A 30 -4.20 -11.71 2.70
CA PRO A 30 -4.59 -12.61 3.78
C PRO A 30 -5.01 -11.82 5.04
N LEU A 31 -5.90 -12.42 5.83
CA LEU A 31 -6.42 -11.81 7.07
C LEU A 31 -5.32 -11.54 8.13
N SER A 32 -4.18 -12.22 8.02
CA SER A 32 -3.02 -12.03 8.88
C SER A 32 -2.27 -10.72 8.62
N SER A 33 -2.46 -10.11 7.44
CA SER A 33 -1.84 -8.83 7.08
C SER A 33 -2.83 -7.67 7.31
N PRO A 34 -2.39 -6.56 7.95
CA PRO A 34 -3.20 -5.36 8.06
C PRO A 34 -3.22 -4.57 6.74
N LEU A 35 -2.26 -4.81 5.85
CA LEU A 35 -2.12 -4.13 4.57
C LEU A 35 -2.97 -4.83 3.52
N VAL A 36 -3.57 -4.03 2.63
CA VAL A 36 -4.31 -4.51 1.47
C VAL A 36 -3.65 -3.98 0.21
N HIS A 37 -3.10 -4.88 -0.61
CA HIS A 37 -2.64 -4.60 -1.96
C HIS A 37 -3.85 -4.42 -2.88
N VAL A 38 -3.89 -3.25 -3.50
CA VAL A 38 -4.94 -2.86 -4.45
C VAL A 38 -4.28 -2.31 -5.71
N LYS A 39 -4.90 -2.59 -6.86
CA LYS A 39 -4.57 -2.00 -8.14
C LYS A 39 -5.67 -1.01 -8.50
N LEU A 40 -5.32 0.27 -8.56
CA LEU A 40 -6.25 1.34 -8.86
C LEU A 40 -5.90 1.96 -10.22
N PRO A 41 -6.89 2.45 -10.98
CA PRO A 41 -6.65 3.00 -12.31
C PRO A 41 -6.02 4.41 -12.28
N SER A 42 -6.10 5.13 -11.16
CA SER A 42 -5.43 6.43 -11.01
C SER A 42 -5.28 6.86 -9.55
N GLU A 43 -4.41 7.85 -9.32
CA GLU A 43 -4.19 8.49 -8.01
C GLU A 43 -5.48 9.11 -7.44
N THR A 44 -6.37 9.63 -8.30
CA THR A 44 -7.67 10.17 -7.86
C THR A 44 -8.50 9.13 -7.11
N HIS A 45 -8.42 7.86 -7.53
CA HIS A 45 -9.12 6.78 -6.84
C HIS A 45 -8.47 6.49 -5.48
N ALA A 46 -7.14 6.46 -5.42
CA ALA A 46 -6.41 6.32 -4.15
C ALA A 46 -6.76 7.43 -3.15
N LYS A 47 -6.82 8.69 -3.61
CA LYS A 47 -7.22 9.84 -2.79
C LYS A 47 -8.64 9.69 -2.25
N PHE A 48 -9.59 9.24 -3.08
CA PHE A 48 -10.96 9.01 -2.63
C PHE A 48 -11.03 7.96 -1.52
N LEU A 49 -10.35 6.82 -1.67
CA LEU A 49 -10.28 5.79 -0.62
C LEU A 49 -9.74 6.36 0.69
N SER A 50 -8.66 7.14 0.63
CA SER A 50 -8.06 7.77 1.82
C SER A 50 -8.96 8.83 2.47
N GLN A 51 -9.84 9.49 1.72
CA GLN A 51 -10.72 10.54 2.23
C GLN A 51 -12.06 10.01 2.75
N ARG A 52 -12.54 8.88 2.22
CA ARG A 52 -13.87 8.34 2.51
C ARG A 52 -13.85 7.07 3.35
N GLY A 53 -12.73 6.34 3.38
CA GLY A 53 -12.58 5.15 4.22
C GLY A 53 -12.42 5.51 5.69
N ILE A 54 -13.18 4.84 6.54
CA ILE A 54 -13.11 4.97 8.00
C ILE A 54 -12.03 4.04 8.56
N LEU A 55 -11.87 2.84 7.98
CA LEU A 55 -10.82 1.90 8.39
C LEU A 55 -9.50 2.08 7.61
N VAL A 56 -9.50 2.93 6.58
CA VAL A 56 -8.31 3.26 5.77
C VAL A 56 -7.46 4.29 6.52
N LYS A 57 -6.27 3.89 6.97
CA LYS A 57 -5.30 4.81 7.60
C LYS A 57 -4.49 5.62 6.61
N GLY A 58 -4.31 5.10 5.40
CA GLY A 58 -3.51 5.70 4.35
C GLY A 58 -3.47 4.79 3.14
N VAL A 59 -3.19 5.38 1.99
CA VAL A 59 -2.95 4.67 0.73
C VAL A 59 -1.57 5.05 0.25
N TYR A 60 -0.76 4.05 -0.08
CA TYR A 60 0.63 4.22 -0.47
C TYR A 60 0.85 3.62 -1.85
N GLU A 61 1.63 4.31 -2.66
CA GLU A 61 2.15 3.73 -3.89
C GLU A 61 3.25 2.72 -3.53
N VAL A 62 3.22 1.56 -4.18
CA VAL A 62 4.18 0.49 -3.94
C VAL A 62 5.30 0.61 -4.98
N TRP A 63 6.48 1.01 -4.53
CA TRP A 63 7.67 1.10 -5.39
C TRP A 63 8.40 -0.24 -5.55
N GLY A 64 8.20 -1.19 -4.65
CA GLY A 64 8.85 -2.50 -4.75
C GLY A 64 8.47 -3.45 -3.63
N HIS A 65 8.83 -4.73 -3.78
CA HIS A 65 8.59 -5.77 -2.79
C HIS A 65 9.68 -6.85 -2.81
N GLY A 66 9.88 -7.55 -1.69
CA GLY A 66 10.86 -8.63 -1.61
C GLY A 66 10.72 -9.46 -0.34
N HIS A 67 11.10 -10.73 -0.41
CA HIS A 67 11.16 -11.62 0.76
C HIS A 67 12.48 -11.52 1.54
N THR A 68 13.48 -10.88 0.95
CA THR A 68 14.76 -10.56 1.58
C THR A 68 15.07 -9.09 1.35
N TYR A 69 15.94 -8.52 2.20
CA TYR A 69 16.35 -7.12 2.04
C TYR A 69 17.02 -6.85 0.69
N ALA A 70 17.91 -7.74 0.23
CA ALA A 70 18.59 -7.61 -1.06
C ALA A 70 17.58 -7.58 -2.23
N ALA A 71 16.63 -8.53 -2.25
CA ALA A 71 15.59 -8.57 -3.28
C ALA A 71 14.67 -7.33 -3.23
N LEU A 72 14.38 -6.81 -2.04
CA LEU A 72 13.61 -5.57 -1.89
C LEU A 72 14.36 -4.36 -2.47
N VAL A 73 15.67 -4.24 -2.17
CA VAL A 73 16.49 -3.14 -2.71
C VAL A 73 16.54 -3.18 -4.23
N GLU A 74 16.78 -4.35 -4.82
CA GLU A 74 16.75 -4.54 -6.28
C GLU A 74 15.37 -4.19 -6.87
N SER A 75 14.29 -4.63 -6.24
CA SER A 75 12.93 -4.33 -6.69
C SER A 75 12.59 -2.84 -6.63
N VAL A 76 13.04 -2.13 -5.59
CA VAL A 76 12.81 -0.69 -5.44
C VAL A 76 13.65 0.09 -6.46
N ASP A 77 14.91 -0.30 -6.69
CA ASP A 77 15.80 0.36 -7.65
C ASP A 77 15.25 0.31 -9.09
N ALA A 78 14.58 -0.79 -9.45
CA ALA A 78 13.94 -0.95 -10.75
C ALA A 78 12.73 -0.02 -11.00
N PHE A 79 12.16 0.61 -9.97
CA PHE A 79 11.04 1.53 -10.09
C PHE A 79 11.53 2.95 -10.35
N ALA A 80 11.67 3.33 -11.63
CA ALA A 80 12.29 4.58 -12.05
C ALA A 80 11.48 5.83 -11.65
N GLU A 81 10.16 5.72 -11.53
CA GLU A 81 9.29 6.85 -11.21
C GLU A 81 9.57 7.46 -9.82
N LYS A 82 10.16 6.70 -8.88
CA LYS A 82 10.56 7.23 -7.57
C LYS A 82 11.62 8.33 -7.67
N ASP A 83 12.45 8.31 -8.71
CA ASP A 83 13.62 9.19 -8.80
C ASP A 83 13.22 10.65 -8.95
N ALA A 84 12.03 10.90 -9.52
CA ALA A 84 11.42 12.23 -9.59
C ALA A 84 11.14 12.83 -8.20
N VAL A 85 10.89 11.99 -7.19
CA VAL A 85 10.63 12.42 -5.81
C VAL A 85 11.92 12.42 -4.99
N VAL A 86 12.72 11.35 -5.11
CA VAL A 86 13.91 11.15 -4.27
C VAL A 86 15.06 12.09 -4.65
N SER A 87 15.18 12.45 -5.94
CA SER A 87 16.25 13.30 -6.45
C SER A 87 15.91 14.79 -6.49
N ASP A 88 14.67 15.16 -6.15
CA ASP A 88 14.25 16.56 -6.10
C ASP A 88 14.82 17.26 -4.86
N ALA A 89 15.79 18.14 -5.07
CA ALA A 89 16.46 18.89 -4.01
C ALA A 89 15.55 19.90 -3.27
N SER A 90 14.35 20.19 -3.80
CA SER A 90 13.36 21.03 -3.12
C SER A 90 12.54 20.26 -2.08
N LEU A 91 12.56 18.93 -2.13
CA LEU A 91 11.84 18.06 -1.22
C LEU A 91 12.76 17.55 -0.10
N SER A 92 12.14 17.24 1.03
CA SER A 92 12.80 16.47 2.10
C SER A 92 11.98 15.22 2.38
N TRP A 93 12.65 14.11 2.63
CA TRP A 93 12.01 12.83 2.88
C TRP A 93 12.67 12.11 4.04
N LYS A 94 11.94 11.15 4.60
CA LYS A 94 12.43 10.21 5.61
C LYS A 94 11.92 8.83 5.28
N ILE A 95 12.64 7.80 5.70
CA ILE A 95 12.16 6.41 5.64
C ILE A 95 11.55 6.07 6.99
N GLN A 96 10.32 5.54 6.95
CA GLN A 96 9.67 4.95 8.12
C GLN A 96 9.61 3.45 7.91
N VAL A 97 10.06 2.69 8.91
CA VAL A 97 10.02 1.23 8.89
C VAL A 97 9.00 0.77 9.92
N ASP A 98 7.97 0.09 9.44
CA ASP A 98 6.92 -0.49 10.27
C ASP A 98 6.97 -2.02 10.16
N ALA A 99 6.89 -2.71 11.30
CA ALA A 99 6.81 -4.16 11.38
C ALA A 99 5.51 -4.56 12.06
N PHE A 100 4.73 -5.43 11.42
CA PHE A 100 3.47 -5.93 11.99
C PHE A 100 3.67 -7.29 12.67
N GLY A 101 3.14 -7.44 13.88
CA GLY A 101 3.20 -8.71 14.63
C GLY A 101 4.58 -9.06 15.21
N LEU A 102 5.63 -8.30 14.88
CA LEU A 102 6.98 -8.47 15.38
C LEU A 102 7.51 -7.15 15.93
N LYS A 103 8.26 -7.21 17.03
CA LYS A 103 9.01 -6.05 17.51
C LYS A 103 10.33 -5.98 16.75
N LEU A 104 10.61 -4.83 16.15
CA LEU A 104 11.92 -4.56 15.59
C LEU A 104 12.94 -4.52 16.74
N SER A 105 13.84 -5.50 16.84
CA SER A 105 15.02 -5.36 17.69
C SER A 105 16.05 -4.53 16.93
N ARG A 106 16.52 -3.43 17.53
CA ARG A 106 17.68 -2.68 17.01
C ARG A 106 18.96 -3.33 17.51
N GLU A 107 19.17 -4.59 17.13
CA GLU A 107 20.52 -5.16 17.16
C GLU A 107 21.11 -4.89 15.78
N GLU A 108 22.20 -4.12 15.76
CA GLU A 108 22.94 -3.73 14.56
C GLU A 108 23.53 -4.94 13.82
#